data_AF-A0A2T9ZBF9-F1
#
_entry.id   AF-A0A2T9ZBF9-F1
#
_cell.length_a   1.000
_cell.length_b   1.000
_cell.length_c   1.000
_cell.angle_alpha   90.00
_cell.angle_beta   90.00
_cell.angle_gamma   90.00
#
_symmetry.space_group_name_H-M   'P 1'
#
loop_
_entity.id
_entity.type
_entity.pdbx_description
1 polymer ?
#
loop_
_entity_poly.entity_id
_entity_poly.type
_entity_poly.pdbx_seq_one_letter_code
_entity_poly.pdbx_strand_id
1 'polypeptide(L)'
;MVAFLSCLNEVCRFVEKHLESIGSDSSSTKPNSNKIPYTIKGDCIGNASIKMQFSTDEMWTKALTLMLINCKWLLAFASNFGTS
;
A
#
# COMPACT_ATOMS: atom_id res chain seq x y z
N MET A 1 7.06 -0.52 14.71
CA MET A 1 6.18 -0.24 13.54
C MET A 1 6.92 -0.27 12.21
N VAL A 2 8.21 0.09 12.14
CA VAL A 2 9.01 0.01 10.90
C VAL A 2 9.01 -1.40 10.28
N ALA A 3 9.21 -2.46 11.07
CA ALA A 3 9.19 -3.84 10.56
C ALA A 3 7.84 -4.25 9.94
N PHE A 4 6.74 -3.80 10.54
CA PHE A 4 5.40 -4.01 9.97
C PHE A 4 5.25 -3.27 8.64
N LEU A 5 5.75 -2.03 8.55
CA LEU A 5 5.72 -1.26 7.31
C LEU A 5 6.57 -1.92 6.20
N SER A 6 7.70 -2.53 6.55
CA SER A 6 8.51 -3.34 5.62
C SER A 6 7.74 -4.56 5.10
N CYS A 7 7.09 -5.32 6.01
CA CYS A 7 6.22 -6.43 5.62
C CYS A 7 5.08 -5.96 4.70
N LEU A 8 4.44 -4.83 5.03
CA LEU A 8 3.36 -4.28 4.22
C LEU A 8 3.85 -3.88 2.82
N ASN A 9 5.06 -3.32 2.71
CA ASN A 9 5.68 -2.98 1.43
C ASN A 9 5.96 -4.23 0.56
N GLU A 10 6.39 -5.33 1.16
CA GLU A 10 6.58 -6.61 0.44
C GLU A 10 5.27 -7.13 -0.13
N VAL A 11 4.19 -7.10 0.67
CA VAL A 11 2.86 -7.50 0.20
C VAL A 11 2.35 -6.58 -0.91
N CYS A 12 2.54 -5.26 -0.76
CA CYS A 12 2.17 -4.28 -1.80
C CYS A 12 2.87 -4.61 -3.13
N ARG A 13 4.18 -4.87 -3.10
CA ARG A 13 4.96 -5.25 -4.30
C ARG A 13 4.50 -6.57 -4.91
N PHE A 14 4.14 -7.55 -4.09
CA PHE A 14 3.59 -8.81 -4.58
C PHE A 14 2.28 -8.58 -5.34
N VAL A 15 1.38 -7.76 -4.79
CA VAL A 15 0.11 -7.42 -5.43
C VAL A 15 0.31 -6.63 -6.72
N GLU A 16 1.20 -5.63 -6.73
CA GLU A 16 1.52 -4.86 -7.94
C GLU A 16 2.04 -5.77 -9.07
N LYS A 17 2.99 -6.67 -8.77
CA LYS A 17 3.50 -7.65 -9.73
C LYS A 17 2.42 -8.59 -10.24
N HIS A 18 1.51 -9.02 -9.37
CA HIS A 18 0.39 -9.87 -9.74
C HIS A 18 -0.61 -9.14 -10.67
N LEU A 19 -0.88 -7.86 -10.39
CA LEU A 19 -1.75 -7.02 -11.21
C LEU A 19 -1.15 -6.73 -12.59
N GLU A 20 0.16 -6.53 -12.67
CA GLU A 20 0.89 -6.42 -13.95
C GLU A 20 0.79 -7.72 -14.76
N SER A 21 0.87 -8.89 -14.10
CA SER A 21 0.75 -10.20 -14.75
C SER A 21 -0.66 -10.45 -15.31
N ILE A 22 -1.71 -9.99 -14.65
CA ILE A 22 -3.10 -10.13 -15.15
C ILE A 22 -3.41 -9.08 -16.22
N GLY A 23 -2.86 -7.87 -16.08
CA GLY A 23 -3.17 -6.73 -16.95
C GLY A 23 -2.59 -6.79 -18.37
N SER A 24 -1.80 -7.81 -18.71
CA SER A 24 -1.16 -7.92 -20.02
C SER A 24 -2.11 -8.26 -21.17
N ASP A 25 -3.39 -8.58 -20.91
CA ASP A 25 -4.30 -9.12 -21.93
C ASP A 25 -5.51 -8.23 -22.28
N SER A 26 -5.61 -6.98 -21.81
CA SER A 26 -6.81 -6.17 -22.10
C SER A 26 -6.57 -4.67 -22.14
N SER A 27 -6.58 -4.14 -23.37
CA SER A 27 -6.82 -2.74 -23.70
C SER A 27 -8.24 -2.29 -23.30
N SER A 28 -8.51 -2.14 -22.00
CA SER A 28 -9.77 -1.52 -21.56
C SER A 28 -9.55 -0.53 -20.42
N THR A 29 -9.80 0.72 -20.78
CA THR A 29 -10.23 1.89 -20.02
C THR A 29 -10.81 1.62 -18.61
N LYS A 30 -9.97 1.23 -17.65
CA LYS A 30 -10.21 1.48 -16.23
C LYS A 30 -8.99 2.18 -15.64
N PRO A 31 -8.98 3.52 -15.65
CA PRO A 31 -7.91 4.26 -15.04
C PRO A 31 -8.03 4.08 -13.53
N ASN A 32 -6.94 3.68 -12.87
CA ASN A 32 -6.64 3.99 -11.46
C ASN A 32 -7.10 3.00 -10.37
N SER A 33 -7.78 1.88 -10.64
CA SER A 33 -8.24 0.97 -9.55
C SER A 33 -7.19 -0.05 -9.08
N ASN A 34 -6.13 -0.29 -9.84
CA ASN A 34 -5.22 -1.42 -9.65
C ASN A 34 -3.85 -1.02 -9.07
N LYS A 35 -3.73 0.16 -8.45
CA LYS A 35 -2.47 0.61 -7.84
C LYS A 35 -2.66 0.91 -6.36
N ILE A 36 -1.68 0.52 -5.56
CA ILE A 36 -1.61 0.87 -4.14
C ILE A 36 -1.61 2.41 -4.01
N PRO A 37 -2.48 3.00 -3.16
CA PRO A 37 -2.67 4.44 -3.11
C PRO A 37 -1.47 5.21 -2.54
N TYR A 38 -0.74 4.66 -1.55
CA TYR A 38 0.43 5.32 -0.97
C TYR A 38 1.68 4.46 -1.08
N THR A 39 2.73 5.01 -1.69
CA THR A 39 4.02 4.33 -1.82
C THR A 39 4.74 4.27 -0.48
N ILE A 40 5.37 3.12 -0.21
CA ILE A 40 6.20 2.89 0.98
C ILE A 40 7.66 2.89 0.57
N LYS A 41 8.50 3.65 1.27
CA LYS A 41 9.94 3.73 1.04
C LYS A 41 10.67 3.74 2.38
N GLY A 42 11.28 2.60 2.71
CA GLY A 42 11.97 2.42 3.99
C GLY A 42 11.00 2.56 5.16
N ASP A 43 11.24 3.56 6.01
CA ASP A 43 10.40 3.91 7.17
C ASP A 43 9.34 4.99 6.89
N CYS A 44 9.22 5.42 5.63
CA CYS A 44 8.26 6.44 5.22
C CYS A 44 7.13 5.84 4.38
N ILE A 45 5.92 6.35 4.59
CA ILE A 45 4.74 6.10 3.77
C ILE A 45 4.24 7.43 3.22
N GLY A 46 4.23 7.56 1.88
CA GLY A 46 4.03 8.83 1.21
C GLY A 46 5.06 9.87 1.66
N ASN A 47 4.60 10.90 2.35
CA ASN A 47 5.41 12.01 2.88
C ASN A 47 5.55 12.01 4.41
N ALA A 48 5.20 10.92 5.09
CA ALA A 48 5.23 10.82 6.56
C ALA A 48 6.07 9.62 7.03
N SER A 49 6.80 9.79 8.14
CA SER A 49 7.62 8.72 8.73
C SER A 49 6.87 7.99 9.86
N ILE A 50 7.05 6.67 9.93
CA ILE A 50 6.50 5.81 11.00
C ILE A 50 7.40 5.80 12.26
N LYS A 51 8.58 6.44 12.22
CA LYS A 51 9.49 6.55 13.36
C LYS A 51 9.11 7.71 14.27
N MET A 52 8.95 7.41 15.55
CA MET A 52 8.55 8.41 16.55
C MET A 52 9.72 9.31 16.99
N GLN A 53 10.96 8.81 16.95
CA GLN A 53 12.14 9.52 17.49
C GLN A 53 12.48 10.84 16.74
N PHE A 54 12.01 11.01 15.50
CA PHE A 54 12.35 12.16 14.65
C PHE A 54 11.12 12.79 13.97
N SER A 55 9.91 12.38 14.36
CA SER A 55 8.64 12.84 13.77
C SER A 55 7.83 13.58 14.81
N THR A 56 7.05 14.58 14.40
CA THR A 56 6.00 15.14 15.25
C THR A 56 4.87 14.13 15.41
N ASP A 57 4.13 14.20 16.50
CA ASP A 57 2.98 13.33 16.76
C ASP A 57 1.92 13.43 15.64
N GLU A 58 1.73 14.62 15.08
CA GLU A 58 0.84 14.85 13.94
C GLU A 58 1.30 14.10 12.68
N MET A 59 2.59 14.18 12.35
CA MET A 59 3.15 13.50 11.18
C MET A 59 3.18 11.97 11.38
N TRP A 60 3.43 11.51 12.61
CA TRP A 60 3.38 10.10 12.95
C TRP A 60 1.94 9.54 12.87
N THR A 61 0.96 10.28 13.39
CA THR A 61 -0.46 9.93 13.28
C THR A 61 -0.93 9.91 11.82
N LYS A 62 -0.41 10.85 11.01
CA LYS A 62 -0.65 10.85 9.57
C LYS A 62 -0.04 9.62 8.90
N ALA A 63 1.19 9.22 9.23
CA ALA A 63 1.80 7.99 8.71
C ALA A 63 0.95 6.75 9.03
N LEU A 64 0.41 6.66 10.24
CA LEU A 64 -0.50 5.58 10.64
C LEU A 64 -1.79 5.58 9.82
N THR A 65 -2.37 6.75 9.59
CA THR A 65 -3.57 6.90 8.77
C THR A 65 -3.33 6.42 7.34
N LEU A 66 -2.21 6.83 6.73
CA LEU A 66 -1.82 6.40 5.38
C LEU A 66 -1.59 4.88 5.33
N MET A 67 -0.96 4.31 6.36
CA MET A 67 -0.76 2.87 6.48
C MET A 67 -2.09 2.11 6.53
N LEU A 68 -3.05 2.59 7.32
CA LEU A 68 -4.39 2.00 7.40
C LEU A 68 -5.17 2.09 6.08
N ILE A 69 -5.01 3.19 5.33
CA ILE A 69 -5.63 3.30 4.00
C ILE A 69 -5.08 2.24 3.05
N ASN A 70 -3.76 2.02 3.05
CA ASN A 70 -3.15 0.92 2.27
C ASN A 70 -3.66 -0.45 2.73
N CYS A 71 -3.76 -0.70 4.05
CA CYS A 71 -4.33 -1.94 4.59
C CYS A 71 -5.77 -2.16 4.09
N LYS A 72 -6.60 -1.12 4.11
CA LYS A 72 -7.99 -1.20 3.63
C LYS A 72 -8.04 -1.59 2.16
N TRP A 73 -7.22 -0.95 1.33
CA TRP A 73 -7.14 -1.27 -0.08
C TRP A 73 -6.67 -2.71 -0.31
N LEU A 74 -5.64 -3.14 0.42
CA LEU A 74 -5.10 -4.50 0.33
C LEU A 74 -6.13 -5.55 0.76
N LEU A 75 -6.90 -5.27 1.81
CA LEU A 75 -7.97 -6.15 2.27
C LEU A 75 -9.11 -6.24 1.23
N ALA A 76 -9.49 -5.11 0.62
CA ALA A 76 -10.46 -5.11 -0.46
C ALA A 76 -9.95 -5.90 -1.68
N PHE A 77 -8.67 -5.75 -2.04
CA PHE A 77 -8.03 -6.55 -3.09
C PHE A 77 -8.08 -8.05 -2.76
N ALA A 78 -7.62 -8.45 -1.57
CA ALA A 78 -7.61 -9.85 -1.13
C ALA A 78 -9.03 -10.45 -1.05
N SER A 79 -10.03 -9.67 -0.63
CA SER A 79 -11.43 -10.10 -0.60
C SER A 79 -11.98 -10.38 -1.98
N ASN A 80 -11.59 -9.62 -3.01
CA ASN A 80 -11.97 -9.90 -4.39
C ASN A 80 -11.15 -11.07 -4.98
N PHE A 81 -9.90 -11.21 -4.55
CA PHE A 81 -9.00 -12.29 -4.96
C PHE A 81 -9.53 -13.68 -4.57
N GLY A 82 -10.05 -13.83 -3.35
CA GLY A 82 -10.59 -15.11 -2.86
C GLY A 82 -11.92 -15.55 -3.47
N THR A 83 -12.53 -14.71 -4.32
CA THR A 83 -13.82 -14.99 -4.98
C THR A 83 -13.69 -15.35 -6.47
N SER A 84 -12.46 -15.53 -6.98
CA SER A 84 -12.19 -15.97 -8.36
C SER A 84 -11.79 -17.43 -8.45
#